data_AF-A0A955I305-F1
#
_entry.id   AF-A0A955I305-F1
#
_cell.length_a   1.000
_cell.length_b   1.000
_cell.length_c   1.000
_cell.angle_alpha   90.00
_cell.angle_beta   90.00
_cell.angle_gamma   90.00
#
_symmetry.space_group_name_H-M   'P 1'
#
loop_
_entity.id
_entity.type
_entity.pdbx_description
1 polymer ?
#
loop_
_entity_poly.entity_id
_entity_poly.type
_entity_poly.pdbx_seq_one_letter_code
_entity_poly.pdbx_strand_id
1 'polypeptide(L)'
;MIHPEFLMKRATFMFSDINISLRVRQEYERVTMTYKDVHDHSIATGTTEHEVVVSDFDTTLDILKLTAKHDYINYQESKRELWRKGDIEIVLDTWPGTSTYIEIEALTEDILKVVA
;
A
#
# COMPACT_ATOMS: atom_id res chain seq x y z
N MET A 1 -14.77 -12.09 6.77
CA MET A 1 -13.32 -12.03 7.04
C MET A 1 -12.60 -12.64 5.85
N ILE A 2 -11.53 -11.99 5.36
CA ILE A 2 -10.67 -12.51 4.29
C ILE A 2 -9.39 -13.11 4.91
N HIS A 3 -8.68 -12.33 5.73
CA HIS A 3 -7.48 -12.77 6.44
C HIS A 3 -7.51 -12.26 7.88
N PRO A 4 -7.23 -13.12 8.88
CA PRO A 4 -6.99 -12.68 10.26
C PRO A 4 -5.72 -11.82 10.34
N GLU A 5 -5.48 -11.13 11.46
CA GLU A 5 -4.29 -10.29 11.65
C GLU A 5 -2.98 -10.96 11.19
N PHE A 6 -2.21 -10.28 10.33
CA PHE A 6 -0.90 -10.70 9.86
C PHE A 6 0.09 -9.53 9.83
N LEU A 7 1.39 -9.84 9.80
CA LEU A 7 2.44 -8.85 9.63
C LEU A 7 2.53 -8.43 8.16
N MET A 8 2.42 -7.14 7.88
CA MET A 8 2.69 -6.53 6.59
C MET A 8 4.04 -5.81 6.64
N LYS A 9 4.83 -5.96 5.58
CA LYS A 9 6.09 -5.23 5.36
C LYS A 9 5.94 -4.30 4.16
N ARG A 10 6.51 -3.12 4.23
CA ARG A 10 6.60 -2.20 3.08
C ARG A 10 7.91 -1.45 3.07
N ALA A 11 8.46 -1.25 1.88
CA ALA A 11 9.60 -0.38 1.64
C ALA A 11 9.23 0.60 0.53
N THR A 12 9.20 1.89 0.84
CA THR A 12 8.89 2.96 -0.12
C THR A 12 10.13 3.76 -0.43
N PHE A 13 10.47 3.85 -1.71
CA PHE A 13 11.49 4.71 -2.29
C PHE A 13 10.81 5.99 -2.75
N MET A 14 11.21 7.13 -2.19
CA MET A 14 10.66 8.44 -2.56
C MET A 14 11.70 9.24 -3.32
N PHE A 15 11.36 9.67 -4.53
CA PHE A 15 12.22 10.46 -5.37
C PHE A 15 12.05 11.94 -5.00
N SER A 16 12.98 12.57 -4.30
CA SER A 16 12.73 13.90 -3.69
C SER A 16 12.41 15.02 -4.68
N ASP A 17 12.86 14.87 -5.92
CA ASP A 17 12.78 15.92 -6.95
C ASP A 17 11.51 15.81 -7.82
N ILE A 18 10.73 14.74 -7.65
CA ILE A 18 9.54 14.41 -8.45
C ILE A 18 8.49 13.75 -7.54
N ASN A 19 7.19 13.94 -7.78
CA ASN A 19 6.15 13.34 -6.92
C ASN A 19 5.90 11.84 -7.19
N ILE A 20 6.98 11.10 -7.43
CA ILE A 20 6.98 9.68 -7.75
C ILE A 20 7.50 8.90 -6.55
N SER A 21 6.90 7.74 -6.33
CA SER A 21 7.41 6.73 -5.42
C SER A 21 7.36 5.34 -6.04
N LEU A 22 8.32 4.51 -5.65
CA LEU A 22 8.29 3.06 -5.87
C LEU A 22 8.13 2.37 -4.53
N ARG A 23 7.27 1.36 -4.46
CA ARG A 23 7.04 0.60 -3.22
C ARG A 23 7.09 -0.88 -3.49
N VAL A 24 7.78 -1.63 -2.63
CA VAL A 24 7.57 -3.07 -2.48
C VAL A 24 6.78 -3.31 -1.21
N ARG A 25 5.73 -4.10 -1.29
CA ARG A 25 4.84 -4.41 -0.16
C ARG A 25 4.60 -5.91 -0.12
N GLN A 26 4.73 -6.51 1.06
CA GLN A 26 4.31 -7.87 1.32
C GLN A 26 3.14 -7.86 2.29
N GLU A 27 1.99 -8.30 1.79
CA GLU A 27 0.76 -8.53 2.55
C GLU A 27 0.46 -10.01 2.57
N TYR A 28 0.69 -10.64 3.74
CA TYR A 28 0.56 -12.07 3.90
C TYR A 28 1.44 -12.83 2.88
N GLU A 29 0.85 -13.64 2.01
CA GLU A 29 1.54 -14.40 0.95
C GLU A 29 1.71 -13.61 -0.35
N ARG A 30 1.10 -12.43 -0.47
CA ARG A 30 1.12 -11.62 -1.70
C ARG A 30 2.17 -10.52 -1.59
N VAL A 31 3.08 -10.47 -2.56
CA VAL A 31 4.05 -9.38 -2.70
C VAL A 31 3.70 -8.55 -3.94
N THR A 32 3.63 -7.23 -3.78
CA THR A 32 3.43 -6.30 -4.90
C THR A 32 4.54 -5.27 -4.98
N MET A 33 4.85 -4.87 -6.22
CA MET A 33 5.64 -3.68 -6.52
C MET A 33 4.70 -2.64 -7.15
N THR A 34 4.73 -1.43 -6.63
CA THR A 34 3.85 -0.35 -7.06
C THR A 34 4.69 0.86 -7.48
N TYR A 35 4.42 1.39 -8.67
CA TYR A 35 4.77 2.76 -9.05
C TYR A 35 3.58 3.67 -8.75
N LYS A 36 3.85 4.81 -8.13
CA LYS A 36 2.82 5.80 -7.81
C LYS A 36 3.34 7.21 -8.11
N ASP A 37 2.62 7.92 -8.97
CA ASP A 37 2.82 9.32 -9.31
C ASP A 37 1.61 10.14 -8.86
N VAL A 38 1.84 11.10 -7.96
CA VAL A 38 0.78 11.98 -7.47
C VAL A 38 0.96 13.36 -8.09
N HIS A 39 0.16 13.63 -9.12
CA HIS A 39 0.20 14.88 -9.87
C HIS A 39 -0.89 15.88 -9.44
N ASP A 40 -1.92 15.45 -8.71
CA ASP A 40 -2.94 16.33 -8.10
C ASP A 40 -3.50 15.72 -6.80
N HIS A 41 -3.39 16.41 -5.67
CA HIS A 41 -3.91 15.94 -4.39
C HIS A 41 -5.39 16.28 -4.15
N SER A 42 -6.00 17.11 -4.99
CA SER A 42 -7.35 17.65 -4.80
C SER A 42 -8.45 16.80 -5.42
N ILE A 43 -8.10 15.85 -6.29
CA ILE A 43 -9.05 15.01 -7.03
C ILE A 43 -8.68 13.53 -6.90
N ALA A 44 -9.70 12.66 -6.91
CA ALA A 44 -9.51 11.21 -6.80
C ALA A 44 -8.68 10.62 -7.96
N THR A 45 -8.75 11.22 -9.16
CA THR A 45 -7.98 10.80 -10.35
C THR A 45 -6.61 11.45 -10.44
N GLY A 46 -6.14 12.10 -9.37
CA GLY A 46 -4.89 12.86 -9.34
C GLY A 46 -3.66 12.00 -9.06
N THR A 47 -3.83 10.68 -9.07
CA THR A 47 -2.79 9.68 -8.84
C THR A 47 -2.79 8.69 -9.99
N THR A 48 -1.64 8.50 -10.62
CA THR A 48 -1.39 7.37 -11.54
C THR A 48 -0.69 6.26 -10.75
N GLU A 49 -1.27 5.06 -10.78
CA GLU A 49 -0.72 3.90 -10.08
C GLU A 49 -0.57 2.72 -11.04
N HIS A 50 0.60 2.09 -11.03
CA HIS A 50 0.86 0.83 -11.71
C HIS A 50 1.36 -0.19 -10.69
N GLU A 51 0.56 -1.23 -10.43
CA GLU A 51 0.90 -2.31 -9.49
C GLU A 51 1.11 -3.63 -10.25
N VAL A 52 2.13 -4.38 -9.84
CA VAL A 52 2.38 -5.74 -10.31
C VAL A 52 2.61 -6.68 -9.13
N VAL A 53 2.17 -7.93 -9.27
CA VAL A 53 2.52 -9.00 -8.33
C VAL A 53 3.93 -9.49 -8.65
N VAL A 54 4.79 -9.52 -7.65
CA VAL A 54 6.16 -10.06 -7.73
C VAL A 54 6.28 -11.30 -6.87
N SER A 55 7.27 -12.14 -7.15
CA SER A 55 7.40 -13.44 -6.48
C SER A 55 8.10 -13.38 -5.12
N ASP A 56 8.88 -12.34 -4.85
CA ASP A 56 9.72 -12.27 -3.64
C ASP A 56 9.95 -10.81 -3.20
N PHE A 57 9.83 -10.55 -1.90
CA PHE A 57 9.97 -9.21 -1.33
C PHE A 57 11.42 -8.75 -1.30
N ASP A 58 12.31 -9.59 -0.75
CA ASP A 58 13.71 -9.21 -0.50
C ASP A 58 14.47 -9.00 -1.81
N THR A 59 14.30 -9.89 -2.79
CA THR A 59 14.90 -9.77 -4.12
C THR A 59 14.43 -8.50 -4.84
N THR A 60 13.12 -8.21 -4.81
CA THR A 60 12.58 -7.01 -5.46
C THR A 60 13.09 -5.75 -4.77
N LEU A 61 13.12 -5.75 -3.43
CA LEU A 61 13.68 -4.65 -2.65
C LEU A 61 15.14 -4.39 -3.00
N ASP A 62 15.96 -5.43 -3.10
CA ASP A 62 17.37 -5.30 -3.43
C ASP A 62 17.60 -4.80 -4.86
N ILE A 63 16.79 -5.24 -5.83
CA ILE A 63 16.80 -4.67 -7.18
C ILE A 63 16.55 -3.15 -7.12
N LEU A 64 15.50 -2.71 -6.41
CA LEU A 64 15.19 -1.28 -6.31
C LEU A 64 16.30 -0.48 -5.61
N LYS A 65 16.91 -1.01 -4.55
CA LYS A 65 18.07 -0.38 -3.89
C LYS A 65 19.23 -0.16 -4.85
N LEU A 66 19.51 -1.15 -5.70
CA LEU A 66 20.61 -1.09 -6.67
C LEU A 66 20.32 -0.12 -7.83
N THR A 67 19.05 0.01 -8.25
CA THR A 67 18.67 0.82 -9.42
C THR A 67 18.33 2.27 -9.08
N ALA A 68 17.67 2.53 -7.94
CA ALA A 68 17.23 3.88 -7.57
C ALA A 68 18.42 4.80 -7.21
N LYS A 69 19.57 4.22 -6.85
CA LYS A 69 20.89 4.84 -6.61
C LYS A 69 20.99 5.95 -5.58
N HIS A 70 19.96 6.74 -5.29
CA HIS A 70 19.87 7.65 -4.14
C HIS A 70 18.43 8.09 -3.97
N ASP A 71 17.71 7.48 -3.03
CA ASP A 71 16.41 7.96 -2.56
C ASP A 71 16.15 7.46 -1.14
N TYR A 72 15.43 8.27 -0.37
CA TYR A 72 15.06 7.90 1.00
C TYR A 72 14.20 6.64 0.96
N ILE A 73 14.67 5.60 1.66
CA ILE A 73 13.94 4.35 1.81
C ILE A 73 13.23 4.37 3.15
N ASN A 74 11.89 4.32 3.09
CA ASN A 74 11.05 4.18 4.27
C ASN A 74 10.62 2.72 4.43
N TYR A 75 11.34 1.95 5.24
CA TYR A 75 10.94 0.60 5.61
C TYR A 75 10.04 0.64 6.84
N GLN A 76 8.90 -0.05 6.75
CA GLN A 76 7.93 -0.09 7.84
C GLN A 76 7.27 -1.46 7.94
N GLU A 77 6.87 -1.78 9.17
CA GLU A 77 6.07 -2.96 9.49
C GLU A 77 4.83 -2.54 10.26
N SER A 78 3.69 -3.15 9.91
CA SER A 78 2.44 -2.97 10.62
C SER A 78 1.67 -4.29 10.65
N LYS A 79 0.75 -4.42 11.59
CA LYS A 79 -0.21 -5.53 11.62
C LYS A 79 -1.44 -5.13 10.82
N ARG A 80 -1.98 -6.04 10.02
CA ARG A 80 -3.13 -5.81 9.15
C ARG A 80 -4.12 -6.96 9.26
N GLU A 81 -5.40 -6.64 9.32
CA GLU A 81 -6.51 -7.59 9.24
C GLU A 81 -7.46 -7.18 8.11
N LEU A 82 -7.90 -8.14 7.30
CA LEU A 82 -8.65 -7.87 6.06
C LEU A 82 -10.05 -8.48 6.08
N TRP A 83 -11.03 -7.68 5.70
CA TRP A 83 -12.44 -8.04 5.63
C TRP A 83 -13.06 -7.60 4.31
N ARG A 84 -14.09 -8.33 3.88
CA ARG A 84 -14.91 -7.98 2.72
C ARG A 84 -16.38 -8.11 3.06
N LYS A 85 -17.17 -7.13 2.63
CA LYS A 85 -18.64 -7.15 2.70
C LYS A 85 -19.19 -6.63 1.37
N GLY A 86 -19.60 -7.55 0.49
CA GLY A 86 -19.94 -7.19 -0.90
C GLY A 86 -18.70 -6.65 -1.63
N ASP A 87 -18.85 -5.49 -2.27
CA ASP A 87 -17.80 -4.80 -3.04
C ASP A 87 -16.97 -3.82 -2.19
N ILE A 88 -17.10 -3.90 -0.86
CA ILE A 88 -16.36 -3.06 0.09
C ILE A 88 -15.28 -3.88 0.76
N GLU A 89 -14.06 -3.34 0.74
CA GLU A 89 -12.93 -3.82 1.51
C GLU A 89 -12.81 -3.02 2.81
N ILE A 90 -12.61 -3.72 3.93
CA ILE A 90 -12.39 -3.11 5.23
C ILE A 90 -11.04 -3.62 5.74
N VAL A 91 -10.16 -2.68 6.06
CA VAL A 91 -8.80 -2.93 6.50
C VAL A 91 -8.66 -2.41 7.93
N LEU A 92 -8.16 -3.23 8.83
CA LEU A 92 -7.75 -2.79 10.17
C LEU A 92 -6.22 -2.80 10.22
N ASP A 93 -5.61 -1.62 10.38
CA ASP A 93 -4.17 -1.43 10.43
C ASP A 93 -3.72 -1.01 11.83
N THR A 94 -2.82 -1.78 12.43
CA THR A 94 -2.21 -1.46 13.73
C THR A 94 -0.73 -1.20 13.55
N TRP A 95 -0.32 0.04 13.79
CA TRP A 95 1.08 0.44 13.73
C TRP A 95 1.74 0.37 15.11
N PRO A 96 3.06 0.11 15.18
CA PRO A 96 3.77 0.15 16.45
C PRO A 96 3.60 1.49 17.16
N GLY A 97 3.03 1.46 18.36
CA GLY A 97 2.87 2.65 19.21
C GLY A 97 1.64 3.52 18.89
N THR A 98 0.72 3.08 18.04
CA THR A 98 -0.55 3.78 17.76
C THR A 98 -1.77 2.92 18.10
N SER A 99 -2.93 3.55 18.15
CA SER A 99 -4.20 2.82 18.08
C SER A 99 -4.39 2.22 16.68
N THR A 100 -5.24 1.19 16.58
CA THR A 100 -5.66 0.59 15.31
C THR A 100 -6.50 1.59 14.51
N TYR A 101 -6.23 1.70 13.22
CA TYR A 101 -6.98 2.48 12.24
C TYR A 101 -7.85 1.56 11.39
N ILE A 102 -8.99 2.07 10.94
CA ILE A 102 -9.86 1.40 9.99
C ILE A 102 -9.86 2.17 8.66
N GLU A 103 -9.59 1.47 7.57
CA GLU A 103 -9.77 1.97 6.20
C GLU A 103 -10.94 1.21 5.57
N ILE A 104 -11.82 1.94 4.88
CA ILE A 104 -12.96 1.38 4.15
C ILE A 104 -12.81 1.82 2.70
N GLU A 105 -12.57 0.87 1.81
CA GLU A 105 -12.30 1.13 0.41
C GLU A 105 -13.36 0.47 -0.47
N ALA A 106 -13.76 1.16 -1.54
CA ALA A 106 -14.64 0.64 -2.58
C ALA A 106 -14.31 1.28 -3.92
N LEU A 107 -14.78 0.66 -5.00
CA LEU A 107 -14.54 1.13 -6.37
C LEU A 107 -15.15 2.51 -6.67
N THR A 108 -16.22 2.89 -5.97
CA THR A 108 -16.91 4.17 -6.17
C THR A 108 -17.42 4.72 -4.84
N GLU A 109 -17.61 6.04 -4.80
CA GLU A 109 -18.18 6.72 -3.63
C GLU A 109 -19.61 6.26 -3.32
N ASP A 110 -20.40 5.92 -4.33
CA ASP A 110 -21.78 5.45 -4.15
C ASP A 110 -21.83 4.12 -3.39
N ILE A 111 -20.87 3.22 -3.63
CA ILE A 111 -20.75 1.96 -2.90
C ILE A 111 -20.43 2.21 -1.41
N LEU A 112 -19.58 3.20 -1.11
CA LEU A 112 -19.22 3.55 0.27
C LEU A 112 -20.42 4.02 1.10
N LYS A 113 -21.35 4.77 0.49
CA LYS A 113 -22.53 5.34 1.19
C LYS A 113 -23.51 4.28 1.71
N VAL A 114 -23.45 3.04 1.22
CA VAL A 114 -24.33 1.94 1.64
C VAL A 114 -23.92 1.36 3.00
N VAL A 115 -22.74 1.71 3.51
CA VAL A 115 -22.19 1.19 4.78
C VAL A 115 -22.56 2.06 6.00
N ALA A 116 -23.03 3.29 5.76
CA ALA A 116 -23.36 4.26 6.80
C ALA A 116 -24.71 4.02 7.49
#